data_AF-A0AAV3KZP8-F1
#
_entry.id   AF-A0AAV3KZP8-F1
#
_cell.length_a   1.000
_cell.length_b   1.000
_cell.length_c   1.000
_cell.angle_alpha   90.00
_cell.angle_beta   90.00
_cell.angle_gamma   90.00
#
_symmetry.space_group_name_H-M   'P 1'
#
loop_
_entity.id
_entity.type
_entity.pdbx_description
1 polymer ?
#
loop_
_entity_poly.entity_id
_entity_poly.type
_entity_poly.pdbx_seq_one_letter_code
_entity_poly.pdbx_strand_id
1 'polypeptide(L)'
;MSNVIIKATNDQLSQMKAYYRSYLLNKQIPYTSFAAKKDGTTITAYTSGKVMFQGTNAAIEADKWGEAQDKQAKPAKTASSLPKNISQLSVLGSDEVGNGSYFGPLTVCAAYVKRDQLAELRKLGVRDSKELKDSQIIQLADILKKTIPYKLLVLSPEKYNEIQPKYNAVRMKVALHNQAIHLLLKKIEPEKPEAILIDQFTPEANFKKYARLEKNQLQEKLYFVTKGEQYHLAVAAASIISRASFLEELHKASAEAGITLPSGAGTKSDQVAAKLLEKGGMPMLEKYAKLHFANTEKALKLLKK
;
A
#
# COMPACT_ATOMS: atom_id res chain seq x y z
N MET A 1 5.15 14.65 20.62
CA MET A 1 5.41 13.44 21.44
C MET A 1 6.64 12.75 20.87
N SER A 2 7.71 12.62 21.65
CA SER A 2 8.94 11.96 21.21
C SER A 2 8.78 10.44 21.30
N ASN A 3 9.41 9.74 20.35
CA ASN A 3 9.49 8.28 20.32
C ASN A 3 10.97 7.90 20.25
N VAL A 4 11.40 7.00 21.15
CA VAL A 4 12.76 6.46 21.16
C VAL A 4 12.69 4.94 21.09
N ILE A 5 13.59 4.34 20.32
CA ILE A 5 13.68 2.89 20.17
C ILE A 5 15.08 2.47 20.59
N ILE A 6 15.16 1.44 21.42
CA ILE A 6 16.41 0.73 21.73
C ILE A 6 16.28 -0.73 21.34
N LYS A 7 17.42 -1.43 21.30
CA LYS A 7 17.49 -2.88 21.19
C LYS A 7 18.03 -3.45 22.49
N ALA A 8 17.29 -4.38 23.08
CA ALA A 8 17.62 -5.05 24.33
C ALA A 8 17.80 -6.55 24.09
N THR A 9 18.70 -7.18 24.85
CA THR A 9 18.81 -8.65 24.93
C THR A 9 17.65 -9.24 25.74
N ASN A 10 17.45 -10.55 25.67
CA ASN A 10 16.41 -11.22 26.48
C ASN A 10 16.63 -11.03 27.99
N ASP A 11 17.88 -10.98 28.43
CA ASP A 11 18.24 -10.72 29.83
C ASP A 11 17.90 -9.29 30.23
N GLN A 12 18.25 -8.31 29.39
CA GLN A 12 17.88 -6.91 29.61
C GLN A 12 16.35 -6.75 29.61
N LEU A 13 15.61 -7.40 28.72
CA LEU A 13 14.14 -7.37 28.73
C LEU A 13 13.56 -7.90 30.04
N SER A 14 14.17 -8.94 30.62
CA SER A 14 13.75 -9.50 31.90
C SER A 14 14.03 -8.54 33.05
N GLN A 15 15.21 -7.89 33.06
CA GLN A 15 15.56 -6.84 34.01
C GLN A 15 14.62 -5.63 33.91
N MET A 16 14.32 -5.19 32.69
CA MET A 16 13.36 -4.10 32.43
C MET A 16 11.97 -4.45 32.95
N LYS A 17 11.49 -5.67 32.67
CA LYS A 17 10.18 -6.13 33.16
C LYS A 17 10.11 -6.15 34.68
N ALA A 18 11.20 -6.52 35.35
CA ALA A 18 11.31 -6.46 36.81
C ALA A 18 11.32 -5.01 37.32
N TYR A 19 12.10 -4.12 36.70
CA TYR A 19 12.16 -2.70 37.07
C TYR A 19 10.80 -1.99 36.92
N TYR A 20 10.06 -2.29 35.84
CA TYR A 20 8.75 -1.70 35.58
C TYR A 20 7.58 -2.44 36.22
N ARG A 21 7.81 -3.38 37.15
CA ARG A 21 6.78 -4.27 37.70
C ARG A 21 5.54 -3.55 38.20
N SER A 22 5.70 -2.42 38.91
CA SER A 22 4.58 -1.63 39.45
C SER A 22 3.83 -0.79 38.42
N TYR A 23 4.37 -0.69 37.20
CA TYR A 23 3.88 0.15 36.11
C TYR A 23 3.36 -0.66 34.92
N LEU A 24 3.31 -1.99 35.05
CA LEU A 24 2.87 -2.88 33.98
C LEU A 24 1.40 -2.62 33.64
N LEU A 25 1.11 -2.56 32.35
CA LEU A 25 -0.25 -2.45 31.84
C LEU A 25 -0.88 -3.83 31.81
N ASN A 26 -2.09 -3.96 32.37
CA ASN A 26 -2.90 -5.17 32.27
C ASN A 26 -3.59 -5.26 30.90
N LYS A 27 -2.79 -5.34 29.82
CA LYS A 27 -3.28 -5.46 28.44
C LYS A 27 -2.41 -6.44 27.66
N GLN A 28 -3.05 -7.40 27.01
CA GLN A 28 -2.37 -8.32 26.10
C GLN A 28 -2.13 -7.62 24.76
N ILE A 29 -0.86 -7.35 24.44
CA ILE A 29 -0.46 -6.79 23.15
C ILE A 29 0.30 -7.90 22.39
N PRO A 30 -0.15 -8.30 21.18
CA PRO A 30 0.52 -9.34 20.41
C PRO A 30 2.01 -9.07 20.23
N TYR A 31 2.82 -10.12 20.33
CA TYR A 31 4.28 -10.08 20.11
C TYR A 31 5.06 -9.19 21.10
N THR A 32 4.48 -8.88 22.27
CA THR A 32 5.16 -8.12 23.33
C THR A 32 5.60 -9.01 24.49
N SER A 33 6.76 -8.70 25.06
CA SER A 33 7.26 -9.29 26.30
C SER A 33 6.60 -8.63 27.53
N PHE A 34 6.48 -7.30 27.48
CA PHE A 34 5.72 -6.50 28.44
C PHE A 34 5.35 -5.14 27.86
N ALA A 35 4.36 -4.49 28.47
CA ALA A 35 4.06 -3.08 28.27
C ALA A 35 3.88 -2.41 29.63
N ALA A 36 4.37 -1.17 29.76
CA ALA A 36 4.30 -0.41 31.00
C ALA A 36 4.00 1.07 30.70
N LYS A 37 3.44 1.78 31.68
CA LYS A 37 3.26 3.23 31.60
C LYS A 37 3.73 3.89 32.89
N LYS A 38 4.73 4.76 32.76
CA LYS A 38 5.35 5.46 33.88
C LYS A 38 5.57 6.92 33.49
N ASP A 39 5.11 7.84 34.35
CA ASP A 39 5.35 9.29 34.25
C ASP A 39 5.13 9.86 32.84
N GLY A 40 3.98 9.53 32.24
CA GLY A 40 3.59 9.99 30.90
C GLY A 40 4.31 9.31 29.73
N THR A 41 5.17 8.31 29.98
CA THR A 41 5.86 7.51 28.97
C THR A 41 5.31 6.09 28.93
N THR A 42 4.94 5.65 27.74
CA THR A 42 4.54 4.27 27.44
C THR A 42 5.77 3.51 26.95
N ILE A 43 6.07 2.38 27.58
CA ILE A 43 7.15 1.47 27.23
C ILE A 43 6.52 0.20 26.65
N THR A 44 6.87 -0.17 25.42
CA THR A 44 6.44 -1.40 24.77
C THR A 44 7.65 -2.23 24.36
N ALA A 45 7.87 -3.35 25.03
CA ALA A 45 8.94 -4.27 24.72
C ALA A 45 8.42 -5.45 23.89
N TYR A 46 9.02 -5.69 22.74
CA TYR A 46 8.67 -6.78 21.83
C TYR A 46 9.53 -8.02 22.10
N THR A 47 8.99 -9.20 21.82
CA THR A 47 9.74 -10.47 21.90
C THR A 47 10.94 -10.54 20.94
N SER A 48 11.02 -9.60 19.98
CA SER A 48 12.16 -9.43 19.06
C SER A 48 13.37 -8.69 19.65
N GLY A 49 13.30 -8.23 20.90
CA GLY A 49 14.34 -7.40 21.52
C GLY A 49 14.17 -5.89 21.27
N LYS A 50 13.21 -5.47 20.43
CA LYS A 50 12.92 -4.05 20.24
C LYS A 50 12.16 -3.51 21.45
N VAL A 51 12.58 -2.37 22.00
CA VAL A 51 11.82 -1.64 23.02
C VAL A 51 11.53 -0.24 22.53
N MET A 52 10.26 0.17 22.63
CA MET A 52 9.78 1.46 22.19
C MET A 52 9.30 2.29 23.38
N PHE A 53 9.82 3.50 23.51
CA PHE A 53 9.45 4.50 24.51
C PHE A 53 8.69 5.62 23.80
N GLN A 54 7.50 5.96 24.28
CA GLN A 54 6.63 6.98 23.67
C GLN A 54 6.06 7.89 24.75
N GLY A 55 6.28 9.19 24.65
CA GLY A 55 5.79 10.14 25.64
C GLY A 55 6.68 11.36 25.74
N THR A 56 6.40 12.25 26.69
CA THR A 56 7.21 13.46 26.92
C THR A 56 8.60 13.13 27.47
N ASN A 57 8.72 12.05 28.24
CA ASN A 57 9.98 11.62 28.87
C ASN A 57 10.64 10.43 28.16
N ALA A 58 10.31 10.18 26.90
CA ALA A 58 10.75 8.98 26.17
C ALA A 58 12.27 8.85 26.05
N ALA A 59 12.99 9.96 25.87
CA ALA A 59 14.45 9.95 25.76
C ALA A 59 15.12 9.66 27.11
N ILE A 60 14.70 10.34 28.17
CA ILE A 60 15.19 10.14 29.54
C ILE A 60 15.00 8.68 29.96
N GLU A 61 13.84 8.11 29.63
CA GLU A 61 13.53 6.75 30.06
C GLU A 61 14.18 5.66 29.21
N ALA A 62 14.51 5.97 27.95
CA ALA A 62 15.31 5.09 27.09
C ALA A 62 16.79 5.05 27.51
N ASP A 63 17.36 6.20 27.88
CA ASP A 63 18.78 6.37 28.23
C ASP A 63 19.23 5.48 29.40
N LYS A 64 18.28 5.11 30.29
CA LYS A 64 18.51 4.17 31.40
C LYS A 64 18.89 2.76 30.96
N TRP A 65 18.57 2.37 29.74
CA TRP A 65 18.63 0.99 29.28
C TRP A 65 19.57 0.78 28.10
N GLY A 66 19.91 1.84 27.39
CA GLY A 66 20.88 1.79 26.32
C GLY A 66 20.73 2.96 25.36
N GLU A 67 21.68 3.05 24.45
CA GLU A 67 21.71 4.11 23.46
C GLU A 67 20.49 4.02 22.53
N ALA A 68 19.89 5.19 22.28
CA ALA A 68 18.85 5.32 21.29
C ALA A 68 19.39 4.79 19.95
N GLN A 69 18.66 3.88 19.32
CA GLN A 69 18.93 3.59 17.93
C GLN A 69 18.66 4.86 17.15
N ASP A 70 19.71 5.44 16.58
CA ASP A 70 19.57 6.35 15.47
C ASP A 70 18.67 5.68 14.42
N LYS A 71 17.94 6.49 13.64
CA LYS A 71 17.26 6.01 12.42
C LYS A 71 18.29 5.56 11.38
N GLN A 72 19.26 4.72 11.73
CA GLN A 72 19.99 3.91 10.79
C GLN A 72 18.97 2.94 10.21
N ALA A 73 18.53 3.29 9.00
CA ALA A 73 17.85 2.37 8.12
C ALA A 73 18.61 1.04 8.19
N LYS A 74 17.93 -0.02 8.63
CA LYS A 74 18.47 -1.37 8.49
C LYS A 74 18.98 -1.48 7.04
N PRO A 75 20.22 -1.94 6.79
CA PRO A 75 20.59 -2.29 5.44
C PRO A 75 19.55 -3.33 4.99
N ALA A 76 18.77 -2.96 3.97
CA ALA A 76 17.74 -3.81 3.43
C ALA A 76 18.42 -5.11 2.96
N LYS A 77 18.30 -6.17 3.75
CA LYS A 77 18.71 -7.50 3.30
C LYS A 77 17.78 -7.86 2.15
N THR A 78 18.41 -7.88 0.96
CA THR A 78 17.91 -8.26 -0.37
C THR A 78 16.75 -7.42 -0.90
N ALA A 79 17.03 -6.15 -1.25
CA ALA A 79 16.49 -5.67 -2.53
C ALA A 79 17.30 -6.37 -3.63
N SER A 80 16.65 -6.96 -4.64
CA SER A 80 17.34 -7.28 -5.88
C SER A 80 18.09 -6.02 -6.32
N SER A 81 19.43 -6.05 -6.40
CA SER A 81 20.18 -4.87 -6.84
C SER A 81 19.67 -4.49 -8.23
N LEU A 82 19.06 -3.30 -8.30
CA LEU A 82 18.54 -2.77 -9.56
C LEU A 82 19.69 -2.64 -10.56
N PRO A 83 19.47 -2.89 -11.85
CA PRO A 83 20.46 -2.56 -12.87
C PRO A 83 20.83 -1.08 -12.76
N LYS A 84 22.13 -0.76 -12.78
CA LYS A 84 22.61 0.62 -12.62
C LYS A 84 22.05 1.57 -13.69
N ASN A 85 21.77 1.04 -14.88
CA ASN A 85 21.20 1.76 -16.02
C ASN A 85 19.69 1.55 -16.18
N ILE A 86 18.96 1.12 -15.14
CA ILE A 86 17.52 0.79 -15.24
C ILE A 86 16.70 1.92 -15.87
N SER A 87 17.04 3.18 -15.59
CA SER A 87 16.36 4.38 -16.11
C SER A 87 16.45 4.58 -17.64
N GLN A 88 17.27 3.78 -18.32
CA GLN A 88 17.51 3.82 -19.77
C GLN A 88 17.05 2.54 -20.47
N LEU A 89 16.60 1.52 -19.73
CA LEU A 89 16.15 0.25 -20.28
C LEU A 89 14.71 0.36 -20.80
N SER A 90 14.30 -0.59 -21.64
CA SER A 90 12.87 -0.85 -21.83
C SER A 90 12.34 -1.64 -20.63
N VAL A 91 11.32 -1.11 -19.96
CA VAL A 91 10.86 -1.66 -18.68
C VAL A 91 9.35 -1.82 -18.68
N LEU A 92 8.90 -2.92 -18.12
CA LEU A 92 7.53 -3.13 -17.72
C LEU A 92 7.40 -2.75 -16.24
N GLY A 93 6.71 -1.64 -15.97
CA GLY A 93 6.44 -1.13 -14.63
C GLY A 93 5.04 -1.52 -14.15
N SER A 94 4.85 -1.69 -12.84
CA SER A 94 3.49 -1.82 -12.27
C SER A 94 3.33 -1.08 -10.96
N ASP A 95 2.11 -0.56 -10.75
CA ASP A 95 1.69 0.19 -9.56
C ASP A 95 0.17 0.02 -9.33
N GLU A 96 -0.30 0.36 -8.13
CA GLU A 96 -1.70 0.26 -7.73
C GLU A 96 -2.25 1.53 -7.05
N VAL A 97 -3.57 1.73 -7.17
CA VAL A 97 -4.30 2.78 -6.46
C VAL A 97 -5.61 2.25 -5.88
N GLY A 98 -6.00 2.78 -4.73
CA GLY A 98 -7.28 2.48 -4.09
C GLY A 98 -7.20 1.51 -2.91
N ASN A 99 -6.03 0.93 -2.61
CA ASN A 99 -5.86 0.01 -1.47
C ASN A 99 -6.28 0.63 -0.11
N GLY A 100 -5.99 1.92 0.09
CA GLY A 100 -6.36 2.65 1.31
C GLY A 100 -7.71 3.38 1.26
N SER A 101 -8.46 3.26 0.15
CA SER A 101 -9.76 3.93 -0.01
C SER A 101 -10.89 2.99 0.39
N TYR A 102 -11.78 3.47 1.27
CA TYR A 102 -12.94 2.70 1.70
C TYR A 102 -13.93 2.51 0.55
N PHE A 103 -14.23 3.60 -0.16
CA PHE A 103 -15.03 3.59 -1.37
C PHE A 103 -14.18 3.38 -2.62
N GLY A 104 -14.82 2.81 -3.64
CA GLY A 104 -14.23 2.61 -4.96
C GLY A 104 -13.31 1.39 -5.06
N PRO A 105 -12.79 1.13 -6.26
CA PRO A 105 -12.09 -0.11 -6.57
C PRO A 105 -10.68 -0.18 -5.95
N LEU A 106 -10.04 -1.34 -6.11
CA LEU A 106 -8.58 -1.46 -6.15
C LEU A 106 -8.16 -1.58 -7.61
N THR A 107 -7.35 -0.66 -8.09
CA THR A 107 -6.88 -0.62 -9.48
C THR A 107 -5.39 -0.97 -9.53
N VAL A 108 -5.00 -1.82 -10.47
CA VAL A 108 -3.59 -2.17 -10.72
C VAL A 108 -3.32 -1.99 -12.20
N CYS A 109 -2.24 -1.30 -12.53
CA CYS A 109 -1.80 -1.16 -13.91
C CYS A 109 -0.39 -1.72 -14.07
N ALA A 110 -0.17 -2.43 -15.18
CA ALA A 110 1.14 -2.70 -15.73
C ALA A 110 1.29 -1.85 -17.01
N ALA A 111 2.45 -1.25 -17.22
CA ALA A 111 2.76 -0.43 -18.39
C ALA A 111 4.15 -0.76 -18.92
N TYR A 112 4.29 -0.91 -20.23
CA TYR A 112 5.56 -1.19 -20.88
C TYR A 112 6.04 0.06 -21.62
N VAL A 113 7.25 0.50 -21.31
CA VAL A 113 7.87 1.67 -21.92
C VAL A 113 9.15 1.24 -22.62
N LYS A 114 9.22 1.50 -23.93
CA LYS A 114 10.41 1.24 -24.74
C LYS A 114 11.48 2.29 -24.53
N ARG A 115 12.73 1.97 -24.88
CA ARG A 115 13.88 2.88 -24.73
C ARG A 115 13.70 4.20 -25.50
N ASP A 116 13.19 4.12 -26.73
CA ASP A 116 12.95 5.26 -27.63
C ASP A 116 11.82 6.18 -27.15
N GLN A 117 10.84 5.64 -26.40
CA GLN A 117 9.73 6.42 -25.83
C GLN A 117 10.12 7.23 -24.58
N LEU A 118 11.25 6.91 -23.93
CA LEU A 118 11.64 7.54 -22.66
C LEU A 118 11.75 9.06 -22.76
N ALA A 119 12.32 9.58 -23.85
CA ALA A 119 12.51 11.02 -24.02
C ALA A 119 11.17 11.75 -24.21
N GLU A 120 10.26 11.19 -24.99
CA GLU A 120 8.94 11.74 -25.23
C GLU A 120 8.10 11.75 -23.95
N LEU A 121 8.07 10.65 -23.20
CA LEU A 121 7.30 10.56 -21.95
C LEU A 121 7.81 11.55 -20.89
N ARG A 122 9.13 11.81 -20.82
CA ARG A 122 9.67 12.88 -19.96
C ARG A 122 9.17 14.26 -20.37
N LYS A 123 9.18 14.56 -21.68
CA LYS A 123 8.67 15.84 -22.21
C LYS A 123 7.17 16.02 -21.97
N LEU A 124 6.40 14.94 -22.06
CA LEU A 124 4.97 14.92 -21.71
C LEU A 124 4.72 15.17 -20.22
N GLY A 125 5.74 15.09 -19.37
CA GLY A 125 5.61 15.35 -17.94
C GLY A 125 5.20 14.12 -17.11
N VAL A 126 5.43 12.91 -17.62
CA VAL A 126 5.26 11.67 -16.85
C VAL A 126 6.25 11.67 -15.67
N ARG A 127 5.71 11.72 -14.45
CA ARG A 127 6.46 11.74 -13.18
C ARG A 127 5.58 11.18 -12.06
N ASP A 128 6.03 11.31 -10.80
CA ASP A 128 5.26 10.87 -9.63
C ASP A 128 3.84 11.44 -9.68
N SER A 129 2.86 10.52 -9.68
CA SER A 129 1.44 10.87 -9.80
C SER A 129 0.99 11.77 -8.64
N LYS A 130 1.63 11.67 -7.47
CA LYS A 130 1.31 12.46 -6.27
C LYS A 130 1.57 13.96 -6.45
N GLU A 131 2.45 14.33 -7.38
CA GLU A 131 2.77 15.72 -7.71
C GLU A 131 1.82 16.32 -8.76
N LEU A 132 0.88 15.53 -9.28
CA LEU A 132 -0.05 15.92 -10.33
C LEU A 132 -1.46 16.12 -9.76
N LYS A 133 -2.15 17.13 -10.29
CA LYS A 133 -3.58 17.35 -10.04
C LYS A 133 -4.41 16.29 -10.77
N ASP A 134 -5.60 16.00 -10.25
CA ASP A 134 -6.48 14.99 -10.83
C ASP A 134 -6.82 15.24 -12.31
N SER A 135 -7.01 16.51 -12.71
CA SER A 135 -7.21 16.87 -14.12
C SER A 135 -6.01 16.53 -15.01
N GLN A 136 -4.78 16.74 -14.51
CA GLN A 136 -3.56 16.38 -15.22
C GLN A 136 -3.39 14.86 -15.30
N ILE A 137 -3.75 14.14 -14.24
CA ILE A 137 -3.74 12.67 -14.21
C ILE A 137 -4.64 12.10 -15.30
N ILE A 138 -5.88 12.59 -15.41
CA ILE A 138 -6.84 12.13 -16.42
C ILE A 138 -6.32 12.41 -17.83
N GLN A 139 -5.87 13.64 -18.10
CA GLN A 139 -5.33 14.03 -19.40
C GLN A 139 -4.09 13.21 -19.79
N LEU A 140 -3.14 13.03 -18.86
CA LEU A 140 -1.94 12.23 -19.11
C LEU A 140 -2.27 10.76 -19.31
N ALA A 141 -3.20 10.20 -18.53
CA ALA A 141 -3.63 8.82 -18.70
C ALA A 141 -4.24 8.58 -20.09
N ASP A 142 -5.04 9.50 -20.61
CA ASP A 142 -5.63 9.37 -21.95
C ASP A 142 -4.58 9.37 -23.06
N ILE A 143 -3.50 10.14 -22.90
CA ILE A 143 -2.36 10.12 -23.81
C ILE A 143 -1.61 8.79 -23.65
N LEU A 144 -1.24 8.41 -22.42
CA LEU A 144 -0.49 7.18 -22.14
C LEU A 144 -1.20 5.92 -22.66
N LYS A 145 -2.52 5.82 -22.46
CA LYS A 145 -3.34 4.70 -22.95
C LYS A 145 -3.27 4.54 -24.48
N LYS A 146 -2.94 5.61 -25.22
CA LYS A 146 -2.76 5.61 -26.68
C LYS A 146 -1.30 5.43 -27.11
N THR A 147 -0.35 5.86 -26.28
CA THR A 147 1.08 5.89 -26.63
C THR A 147 1.83 4.61 -26.25
N ILE A 148 1.48 3.97 -25.14
CA ILE A 148 2.25 2.82 -24.61
C ILE A 148 1.39 1.57 -24.41
N PRO A 149 1.96 0.36 -24.61
CA PRO A 149 1.29 -0.87 -24.21
C PRO A 149 1.07 -0.92 -22.70
N TYR A 150 -0.17 -1.13 -22.28
CA TYR A 150 -0.53 -1.28 -20.88
C TYR A 150 -1.57 -2.38 -20.69
N LYS A 151 -1.70 -2.80 -19.42
CA LYS A 151 -2.80 -3.61 -18.92
C LYS A 151 -3.27 -3.09 -17.58
N LEU A 152 -4.50 -2.60 -17.56
CA LEU A 152 -5.21 -2.15 -16.37
C LEU A 152 -6.17 -3.26 -15.90
N LEU A 153 -6.18 -3.52 -14.60
CA LEU A 153 -7.14 -4.37 -13.91
C LEU A 153 -7.86 -3.55 -12.83
N VAL A 154 -9.18 -3.62 -12.82
CA VAL A 154 -10.06 -2.92 -11.86
C VAL A 154 -10.80 -3.97 -11.04
N LEU A 155 -10.51 -4.03 -9.75
CA LEU A 155 -11.23 -4.87 -8.80
C LEU A 155 -12.33 -4.03 -8.14
N SER A 156 -13.57 -4.22 -8.58
CA SER A 156 -14.74 -3.51 -8.04
C SER A 156 -14.96 -3.82 -6.55
N PRO A 157 -15.62 -2.94 -5.79
CA PRO A 157 -15.96 -3.20 -4.38
C PRO A 157 -16.71 -4.52 -4.17
N GLU A 158 -17.70 -4.83 -5.02
CA GLU A 158 -18.44 -6.09 -4.94
C GLU A 158 -17.51 -7.31 -5.06
N LYS A 159 -16.67 -7.32 -6.11
CA LYS A 159 -15.73 -8.43 -6.30
C LYS A 159 -14.66 -8.47 -5.21
N TYR A 160 -14.24 -7.31 -4.72
CA TYR A 160 -13.33 -7.19 -3.58
C TYR A 160 -13.92 -7.88 -2.35
N ASN A 161 -15.18 -7.59 -2.02
CA ASN A 161 -15.86 -8.17 -0.86
C ASN A 161 -16.06 -9.68 -1.00
N GLU A 162 -16.35 -10.17 -2.21
CA GLU A 162 -16.45 -11.61 -2.50
C GLU A 162 -15.13 -12.36 -2.22
N ILE A 163 -13.99 -11.76 -2.58
CA ILE A 163 -12.68 -12.43 -2.45
C ILE A 163 -11.98 -12.20 -1.10
N GLN A 164 -12.29 -11.11 -0.40
CA GLN A 164 -11.64 -10.70 0.85
C GLN A 164 -11.61 -11.79 1.95
N PRO A 165 -12.65 -12.61 2.13
CA PRO A 165 -12.61 -13.72 3.09
C PRO A 165 -11.47 -14.73 2.84
N LYS A 166 -11.03 -14.87 1.57
CA LYS A 166 -9.98 -15.81 1.15
C LYS A 166 -8.63 -15.12 0.88
N TYR A 167 -8.66 -13.83 0.56
CA TYR A 167 -7.50 -13.03 0.19
C TYR A 167 -7.39 -11.84 1.12
N ASN A 168 -6.30 -11.75 1.89
CA ASN A 168 -5.96 -10.47 2.52
C ASN A 168 -5.56 -9.44 1.44
N ALA A 169 -5.57 -8.15 1.79
CA ALA A 169 -5.29 -7.07 0.85
C ALA A 169 -3.92 -7.21 0.14
N VAL A 170 -2.89 -7.69 0.85
CA VAL A 170 -1.56 -7.93 0.26
C VAL A 170 -1.64 -9.02 -0.80
N ARG A 171 -2.30 -10.15 -0.52
CA ARG A 171 -2.46 -11.24 -1.48
C ARG A 171 -3.26 -10.79 -2.71
N MET A 172 -4.33 -10.01 -2.53
CA MET A 172 -5.09 -9.46 -3.66
C MET A 172 -4.21 -8.62 -4.58
N LYS A 173 -3.39 -7.73 -3.99
CA LYS A 173 -2.44 -6.93 -4.76
C LYS A 173 -1.43 -7.79 -5.49
N VAL A 174 -0.85 -8.81 -4.84
CA VAL A 174 0.06 -9.75 -5.52
C VAL A 174 -0.62 -10.40 -6.71
N ALA A 175 -1.84 -10.93 -6.54
CA ALA A 175 -2.58 -11.58 -7.60
C ALA A 175 -2.85 -10.64 -8.79
N LEU A 176 -3.26 -9.40 -8.50
CA LEU A 176 -3.54 -8.38 -9.52
C LEU A 176 -2.27 -7.91 -10.24
N HIS A 177 -1.18 -7.62 -9.55
CA HIS A 177 0.10 -7.24 -10.19
C HIS A 177 0.61 -8.39 -11.06
N ASN A 178 0.64 -9.61 -10.52
CA ASN A 178 1.06 -10.79 -11.25
C ASN A 178 0.23 -11.01 -12.53
N GLN A 179 -1.10 -10.90 -12.42
CA GLN A 179 -2.01 -11.03 -13.56
C GLN A 179 -1.85 -9.90 -14.59
N ALA A 180 -1.70 -8.65 -14.15
CA ALA A 180 -1.54 -7.50 -15.04
C ALA A 180 -0.23 -7.61 -15.84
N ILE A 181 0.86 -7.98 -15.17
CA ILE A 181 2.17 -8.21 -15.80
C ILE A 181 2.09 -9.37 -16.80
N HIS A 182 1.53 -10.51 -16.39
CA HIS A 182 1.38 -11.69 -17.27
C HIS A 182 0.60 -11.38 -18.55
N LEU A 183 -0.54 -10.70 -18.42
CA LEU A 183 -1.37 -10.31 -19.56
C LEU A 183 -0.68 -9.28 -20.45
N LEU A 184 0.09 -8.36 -19.87
CA LEU A 184 0.84 -7.38 -20.66
C LEU A 184 2.01 -8.03 -21.40
N LEU A 185 2.74 -8.95 -20.77
CA LEU A 185 3.81 -9.72 -21.42
C LEU A 185 3.28 -10.45 -22.66
N LYS A 186 2.14 -11.14 -22.54
CA LYS A 186 1.47 -11.77 -23.69
C LYS A 186 1.06 -10.77 -24.77
N LYS A 187 0.59 -9.58 -24.38
CA LYS A 187 0.13 -8.54 -25.32
C LYS A 187 1.27 -7.96 -26.15
N ILE A 188 2.50 -7.94 -25.62
CA ILE A 188 3.65 -7.36 -26.31
C ILE A 188 4.50 -8.39 -27.06
N GLU A 189 4.15 -9.68 -27.03
CA GLU A 189 4.87 -10.70 -27.80
C GLU A 189 4.94 -10.34 -29.29
N PRO A 190 6.10 -10.57 -29.95
CA PRO A 190 7.29 -11.27 -29.47
C PRO A 190 8.30 -10.40 -28.69
N GLU A 191 8.01 -9.12 -28.48
CA GLU A 191 8.88 -8.19 -27.76
C GLU A 191 8.98 -8.57 -26.27
N LYS A 192 10.15 -8.33 -25.66
CA LYS A 192 10.39 -8.62 -24.24
C LYS A 192 10.98 -7.40 -23.53
N PRO A 193 10.49 -7.06 -22.34
CA PRO A 193 11.09 -6.00 -21.55
C PRO A 193 12.46 -6.46 -21.03
N GLU A 194 13.39 -5.52 -20.90
CA GLU A 194 14.70 -5.81 -20.34
C GLU A 194 14.68 -5.90 -18.81
N ALA A 195 13.68 -5.26 -18.18
CA ALA A 195 13.40 -5.42 -16.76
C ALA A 195 11.89 -5.33 -16.48
N ILE A 196 11.45 -6.04 -15.45
CA ILE A 196 10.11 -5.90 -14.87
C ILE A 196 10.26 -5.28 -13.49
N LEU A 197 9.72 -4.09 -13.29
CA LEU A 197 9.84 -3.30 -12.06
C LEU A 197 8.47 -3.16 -11.38
N ILE A 198 8.37 -3.59 -10.12
CA ILE A 198 7.16 -3.48 -9.31
C ILE A 198 7.41 -2.46 -8.21
N ASP A 199 6.50 -1.49 -8.03
CA ASP A 199 6.52 -0.64 -6.83
C ASP A 199 6.28 -1.49 -5.58
N GLN A 200 7.25 -1.49 -4.68
CA GLN A 200 7.32 -2.48 -3.61
C GLN A 200 6.32 -2.16 -2.50
N PHE A 201 5.24 -2.93 -2.46
CA PHE A 201 4.23 -2.87 -1.38
C PHE A 201 4.33 -4.00 -0.35
N THR A 202 5.15 -5.01 -0.60
CA THR A 202 5.39 -6.15 0.29
C THR A 202 6.81 -6.67 0.08
N PRO A 203 7.45 -7.32 1.07
CA PRO A 203 8.74 -7.96 0.85
C PRO A 203 8.70 -8.95 -0.32
N GLU A 204 9.78 -9.03 -1.10
CA GLU A 204 9.88 -9.89 -2.29
C GLU A 204 9.54 -11.36 -1.99
N ALA A 205 10.05 -11.88 -0.86
CA ALA A 205 9.75 -13.24 -0.42
C ALA A 205 8.24 -13.48 -0.23
N ASN A 206 7.51 -12.48 0.28
CA ASN A 206 6.08 -12.56 0.49
C ASN A 206 5.30 -12.40 -0.83
N PHE A 207 5.77 -11.54 -1.74
CA PHE A 207 5.23 -11.48 -3.10
C PHE A 207 5.35 -12.84 -3.79
N LYS A 208 6.56 -13.41 -3.82
CA LYS A 208 6.84 -14.72 -4.43
C LYS A 208 6.02 -15.84 -3.80
N LYS A 209 5.84 -15.83 -2.47
CA LYS A 209 5.00 -16.80 -1.75
C LYS A 209 3.57 -16.79 -2.28
N TYR A 210 2.93 -15.62 -2.39
CA TYR A 210 1.56 -15.52 -2.88
C TYR A 210 1.45 -15.75 -4.39
N ALA A 211 2.38 -15.23 -5.20
CA ALA A 211 2.37 -15.39 -6.65
C ALA A 211 2.44 -16.86 -7.09
N ARG A 212 3.13 -17.72 -6.34
CA ARG A 212 3.17 -19.17 -6.58
C ARG A 212 1.81 -19.87 -6.43
N LEU A 213 0.86 -19.27 -5.71
CA LEU A 213 -0.49 -19.79 -5.55
C LEU A 213 -1.42 -19.38 -6.70
N GLU A 214 -0.98 -18.46 -7.55
CA GLU A 214 -1.78 -17.96 -8.67
C GLU A 214 -1.57 -18.84 -9.91
N LYS A 215 -2.61 -18.97 -10.73
CA LYS A 215 -2.61 -19.84 -11.92
C LYS A 215 -1.53 -19.46 -12.94
N ASN A 216 -1.33 -18.16 -13.14
CA ASN A 216 -0.38 -17.63 -14.12
C ASN A 216 0.90 -17.25 -13.39
N GLN A 217 1.93 -18.08 -13.46
CA GLN A 217 3.20 -17.79 -12.80
C GLN A 217 4.17 -17.08 -13.76
N LEU A 218 4.72 -15.95 -13.32
CA LEU A 218 5.77 -15.22 -14.04
C LEU A 218 7.10 -16.00 -13.94
N GLN A 219 7.79 -16.13 -15.07
CA GLN A 219 9.10 -16.80 -15.14
C GLN A 219 10.25 -15.79 -15.22
N GLU A 220 9.92 -14.56 -15.58
CA GLU A 220 10.82 -13.44 -15.75
C GLU A 220 11.38 -12.97 -14.40
N LYS A 221 12.59 -12.39 -14.45
CA LYS A 221 13.19 -11.76 -13.29
C LYS A 221 12.43 -10.49 -12.93
N LEU A 222 11.88 -10.47 -11.71
CA LEU A 222 11.17 -9.31 -11.15
C LEU A 222 12.11 -8.50 -10.26
N TYR A 223 12.02 -7.18 -10.36
CA TYR A 223 12.70 -6.22 -9.50
C TYR A 223 11.68 -5.50 -8.62
N PHE A 224 12.04 -5.30 -7.35
CA PHE A 224 11.19 -4.65 -6.36
C PHE A 224 11.93 -3.48 -5.73
N VAL A 225 11.32 -2.30 -5.76
CA VAL A 225 11.84 -1.12 -5.07
C VAL A 225 10.70 -0.25 -4.58
N THR A 226 10.86 0.38 -3.43
CA THR A 226 9.91 1.40 -2.96
C THR A 226 10.10 2.68 -3.76
N LYS A 227 8.99 3.36 -4.10
CA LYS A 227 9.02 4.57 -4.95
C LYS A 227 9.55 4.26 -6.35
N GLY A 228 9.08 3.18 -6.96
CA GLY A 228 9.52 2.70 -8.27
C GLY A 228 9.41 3.75 -9.39
N GLU A 229 8.49 4.70 -9.26
CA GLU A 229 8.32 5.86 -10.14
C GLU A 229 9.56 6.74 -10.25
N GLN A 230 10.41 6.77 -9.20
CA GLN A 230 11.67 7.52 -9.21
C GLN A 230 12.76 6.83 -10.02
N TYR A 231 12.64 5.52 -10.25
CA TYR A 231 13.64 4.72 -10.95
C TYR A 231 13.30 4.53 -12.43
N HIS A 232 12.01 4.44 -12.77
CA HIS A 232 11.60 4.26 -14.16
C HIS A 232 10.23 4.86 -14.49
N LEU A 233 10.14 5.49 -15.66
CA LEU A 233 8.90 6.10 -16.18
C LEU A 233 7.77 5.10 -16.38
N ALA A 234 8.08 3.81 -16.56
CA ALA A 234 7.08 2.76 -16.68
C ALA A 234 6.23 2.61 -15.41
N VAL A 235 6.85 2.72 -14.23
CA VAL A 235 6.10 2.69 -12.95
C VAL A 235 5.30 3.98 -12.77
N ALA A 236 5.88 5.13 -13.13
CA ALA A 236 5.16 6.42 -13.12
C ALA A 236 3.93 6.39 -14.06
N ALA A 237 4.07 5.85 -15.27
CA ALA A 237 2.98 5.70 -16.22
C ALA A 237 1.90 4.73 -15.71
N ALA A 238 2.30 3.61 -15.13
CA ALA A 238 1.38 2.68 -14.47
C ALA A 238 0.60 3.37 -13.33
N SER A 239 1.27 4.17 -12.50
CA SER A 239 0.67 4.96 -11.42
C SER A 239 -0.36 5.97 -11.94
N ILE A 240 -0.04 6.67 -13.02
CA ILE A 240 -0.95 7.64 -13.64
C ILE A 240 -2.20 6.94 -14.19
N ILE A 241 -2.03 5.84 -14.92
CA ILE A 241 -3.15 5.09 -15.51
C ILE A 241 -4.03 4.48 -14.41
N SER A 242 -3.45 3.88 -13.37
CA SER A 242 -4.22 3.30 -12.26
C SER A 242 -4.96 4.37 -11.47
N ARG A 243 -4.31 5.52 -11.19
CA ARG A 243 -4.95 6.65 -10.51
C ARG A 243 -6.10 7.25 -11.33
N ALA A 244 -5.92 7.46 -12.63
CA ALA A 244 -6.98 7.96 -13.49
C ALA A 244 -8.19 7.01 -13.47
N SER A 245 -7.97 5.70 -13.64
CA SER A 245 -9.03 4.71 -13.54
C SER A 245 -9.73 4.73 -12.19
N PHE A 246 -8.99 4.84 -11.08
CA PHE A 246 -9.60 4.92 -9.76
C PHE A 246 -10.51 6.15 -9.62
N LEU A 247 -10.09 7.31 -10.12
CA LEU A 247 -10.87 8.55 -10.09
C LEU A 247 -12.11 8.47 -10.98
N GLU A 248 -11.97 7.93 -12.20
CA GLU A 248 -13.08 7.69 -13.14
C GLU A 248 -14.14 6.78 -12.51
N GLU A 249 -13.73 5.65 -11.93
CA GLU A 249 -14.63 4.69 -11.27
C GLU A 249 -15.29 5.28 -10.02
N LEU A 250 -14.57 6.07 -9.22
CA LEU A 250 -15.14 6.73 -8.06
C LEU A 250 -16.15 7.81 -8.44
N HIS A 251 -15.90 8.55 -9.53
CA HIS A 251 -16.83 9.52 -10.07
C HIS A 251 -18.10 8.85 -10.60
N LYS A 252 -17.96 7.77 -11.37
CA LYS A 252 -19.08 6.96 -11.85
C LYS A 252 -19.92 6.41 -10.70
N ALA A 253 -19.27 5.80 -9.71
CA ALA A 253 -19.94 5.28 -8.52
C ALA A 253 -20.66 6.39 -7.72
N SER A 254 -20.09 7.60 -7.65
CA SER A 254 -20.73 8.75 -7.01
C SER A 254 -22.00 9.19 -7.73
N ALA A 255 -21.96 9.23 -9.07
CA ALA A 255 -23.12 9.56 -9.89
C ALA A 255 -24.24 8.51 -9.73
N GLU A 256 -23.88 7.23 -9.77
CA GLU A 256 -24.83 6.11 -9.59
C GLU A 256 -25.43 6.07 -8.18
N ALA A 257 -24.65 6.36 -7.14
CA ALA A 257 -25.13 6.43 -5.77
C ALA A 257 -26.03 7.65 -5.50
N GLY A 258 -25.91 8.69 -6.33
CA GLY A 258 -26.53 10.00 -6.11
C GLY A 258 -25.91 10.79 -4.95
N ILE A 259 -24.68 10.45 -4.57
CA ILE A 259 -23.92 11.11 -3.50
C ILE A 259 -22.43 11.02 -3.78
N THR A 260 -21.68 12.09 -3.51
CA THR A 260 -20.22 12.10 -3.67
C THR A 260 -19.57 11.10 -2.72
N LEU A 261 -18.90 10.09 -3.28
CA LEU A 261 -18.11 9.11 -2.53
C LEU A 261 -16.69 9.66 -2.32
N PRO A 262 -16.27 9.92 -1.07
CA PRO A 262 -14.95 10.45 -0.81
C PRO A 262 -13.88 9.39 -1.04
N SER A 263 -12.75 9.80 -1.63
CA SER A 263 -11.53 8.99 -1.60
C SER A 263 -11.00 8.88 -0.17
N GLY A 264 -10.49 7.70 0.21
CA GLY A 264 -9.91 7.46 1.53
C GLY A 264 -10.89 6.85 2.53
N ALA A 265 -10.49 6.85 3.80
CA ALA A 265 -11.17 6.10 4.87
C ALA A 265 -11.36 6.93 6.17
N GLY A 266 -11.47 8.26 6.04
CA GLY A 266 -11.64 9.18 7.17
C GLY A 266 -13.10 9.35 7.61
N THR A 267 -13.35 10.29 8.53
CA THR A 267 -14.69 10.58 9.07
C THR A 267 -15.73 10.93 8.01
N LYS A 268 -15.32 11.60 6.92
CA LYS A 268 -16.21 11.86 5.77
C LYS A 268 -16.72 10.56 5.14
N SER A 269 -15.87 9.53 5.06
CA SER A 269 -16.27 8.22 4.54
C SER A 269 -17.26 7.54 5.48
N ASP A 270 -17.07 7.65 6.81
CA ASP A 270 -18.02 7.12 7.80
C ASP A 270 -19.41 7.75 7.65
N GLN A 271 -19.47 9.07 7.47
CA GLN A 271 -20.72 9.82 7.30
C GLN A 271 -21.44 9.47 6.00
N VAL A 272 -20.72 9.38 4.88
CA VAL A 272 -21.31 9.00 3.59
C VAL A 272 -21.80 7.55 3.61
N ALA A 273 -21.06 6.66 4.28
CA ALA A 273 -21.47 5.27 4.44
C ALA A 273 -22.77 5.14 5.25
N ALA A 274 -22.95 5.95 6.31
CA ALA A 274 -24.20 5.98 7.05
C ALA A 274 -25.38 6.39 6.16
N LYS A 275 -25.22 7.43 5.33
CA LYS A 275 -26.26 7.85 4.36
C LYS A 275 -26.61 6.78 3.34
N LEU A 276 -25.63 6.01 2.85
CA LEU A 276 -25.88 4.89 1.94
C LEU A 276 -26.65 3.76 2.64
N LEU A 277 -26.31 3.47 3.90
CA LEU A 277 -27.01 2.48 4.70
C LEU A 277 -28.47 2.90 4.98
N GLU A 278 -28.74 4.18 5.24
CA GLU A 278 -30.12 4.70 5.38
C GLU A 278 -30.92 4.53 4.10
N LYS A 279 -30.30 4.81 2.95
CA LYS A 279 -30.97 4.79 1.64
C LYS A 279 -31.28 3.39 1.13
N GLY A 280 -30.42 2.40 1.39
CA GLY A 280 -30.57 1.07 0.81
C GLY A 280 -29.89 -0.07 1.57
N GLY A 281 -29.55 0.14 2.83
CA GLY A 281 -28.97 -0.87 3.70
C GLY A 281 -27.60 -1.37 3.24
N MET A 282 -27.20 -2.52 3.78
CA MET A 282 -25.94 -3.19 3.41
C MET A 282 -25.82 -3.50 1.91
N PRO A 283 -26.88 -3.96 1.20
CA PRO A 283 -26.78 -4.20 -0.23
C PRO A 283 -26.41 -2.96 -1.05
N MET A 284 -26.84 -1.76 -0.62
CA MET A 284 -26.42 -0.53 -1.28
C MET A 284 -24.96 -0.18 -0.97
N LEU A 285 -24.52 -0.38 0.27
CA LEU A 285 -23.14 -0.08 0.67
C LEU A 285 -22.12 -1.02 -0.01
N GLU A 286 -22.46 -2.31 -0.14
CA GLU A 286 -21.60 -3.33 -0.73
C GLU A 286 -21.16 -3.01 -2.17
N LYS A 287 -22.05 -2.36 -2.95
CA LYS A 287 -21.76 -1.94 -4.33
C LYS A 287 -20.57 -0.99 -4.43
N TYR A 288 -20.36 -0.17 -3.41
CA TYR A 288 -19.45 0.97 -3.48
C TYR A 288 -18.27 0.88 -2.51
N ALA A 289 -18.37 0.05 -1.46
CA ALA A 289 -17.44 0.06 -0.34
C ALA A 289 -16.79 -1.31 -0.06
N LYS A 290 -15.56 -1.27 0.47
CA LYS A 290 -14.82 -2.43 0.96
C LYS A 290 -15.22 -2.74 2.40
N LEU A 291 -16.17 -3.65 2.58
CA LEU A 291 -16.94 -3.78 3.83
C LEU A 291 -16.10 -4.16 5.07
N HIS A 292 -14.98 -4.86 4.89
CA HIS A 292 -14.09 -5.24 6.01
C HIS A 292 -13.37 -4.06 6.69
N PHE A 293 -13.45 -2.84 6.16
CA PHE A 293 -12.87 -1.67 6.81
C PHE A 293 -13.66 -1.28 8.06
N ALA A 294 -12.96 -0.72 9.05
CA ALA A 294 -13.57 -0.21 10.28
C ALA A 294 -14.65 0.87 10.03
N ASN A 295 -14.63 1.53 8.86
CA ASN A 295 -15.63 2.51 8.45
C ASN A 295 -17.06 1.93 8.44
N THR A 296 -17.23 0.66 8.08
CA THR A 296 -18.55 0.00 8.06
C THR A 296 -19.15 -0.03 9.46
N GLU A 297 -18.38 -0.46 10.47
CA GLU A 297 -18.85 -0.48 11.87
C GLU A 297 -19.13 0.92 12.41
N LYS A 298 -18.29 1.90 12.06
CA LYS A 298 -18.48 3.30 12.46
C LYS A 298 -19.76 3.86 11.86
N ALA A 299 -20.03 3.59 10.59
CA ALA A 299 -21.24 4.00 9.90
C ALA A 299 -22.49 3.40 10.55
N LEU A 300 -22.49 2.09 10.85
CA LEU A 300 -23.58 1.43 11.57
C LEU A 300 -23.84 2.02 12.97
N LYS A 301 -22.79 2.47 13.67
CA LYS A 301 -22.93 3.15 14.96
C LYS A 301 -23.54 4.54 14.83
N LEU A 302 -23.34 5.24 13.71
CA LEU A 302 -23.93 6.55 13.47
C LEU A 302 -25.46 6.45 13.27
N LEU A 303 -25.96 5.35 12.71
CA LEU A 303 -27.41 5.11 12.51
C LEU A 303 -28.19 4.84 13.80
N LYS A 304 -27.49 4.45 14.87
CA LYS A 304 -28.09 4.12 16.16
C LYS A 304 -28.20 5.32 17.10
N LYS A 305 -27.72 6.49 16.67
CA LYS A 305 -27.77 7.76 17.40
C LYS A 305 -28.85 8.63 16.82
#